data_AF-A0A9E5ANC9-F1
#
_entry.id   AF-A0A9E5ANC9-F1
#
_cell.length_a   1.000
_cell.length_b   1.000
_cell.length_c   1.000
_cell.angle_alpha   90.00
_cell.angle_beta   90.00
_cell.angle_gamma   90.00
#
_symmetry.space_group_name_H-M   'P 1'
#
loop_
_entity.id
_entity.type
_entity.pdbx_description
1 polymer ?
#
loop_
_entity_poly.entity_id
_entity_poly.type
_entity_poly.pdbx_seq_one_letter_code
_entity_poly.pdbx_strand_id
1 'polypeptide(L)'
;MQRFPKSIVAALLGISLCLGALGAGGCSAMRAAAARNQVVYDRTIQHVYAMPCQNLWPAVQSLLFERGFAAQPPIHGQLLVIETQWRTELRGSATWFTRYFVQAFAPTPSQCQLVMNKNETQTPAVGTPYHTRDWDAEWVLLQRLDHARAEQIATEANVAGDKAGAENK
;
A
#
# COMPACT_ATOMS: atom_id res chain seq x y z
N MET A 1 40.86 30.56 -44.48
CA MET A 1 40.16 29.42 -45.10
C MET A 1 40.45 28.16 -44.31
N GLN A 2 39.54 27.76 -43.41
CA GLN A 2 39.68 26.52 -42.62
C GLN A 2 38.77 25.43 -43.22
N ARG A 3 39.35 24.27 -43.55
CA ARG A 3 38.65 23.10 -44.09
C ARG A 3 38.14 22.24 -42.93
N PHE A 4 36.82 22.05 -42.86
CA PHE A 4 36.17 21.08 -41.97
C PHE A 4 36.27 19.64 -42.55
N PRO A 5 36.57 18.62 -41.72
CA PRO A 5 36.64 17.22 -42.19
C PRO A 5 35.24 16.58 -42.30
N LYS A 6 35.03 15.83 -43.39
CA LYS A 6 33.76 15.23 -43.84
C LYS A 6 33.32 13.96 -43.07
N SER A 7 33.86 13.69 -41.89
CA SER A 7 33.73 12.36 -41.25
C SER A 7 32.66 12.23 -40.17
N ILE A 8 31.85 13.26 -39.91
CA ILE A 8 30.90 13.26 -38.76
C ILE A 8 29.48 12.78 -39.13
N VAL A 9 29.15 12.68 -40.42
CA VAL A 9 27.75 12.45 -40.84
C VAL A 9 27.30 10.98 -40.71
N ALA A 10 28.21 10.00 -40.67
CA ALA A 10 27.85 8.59 -40.69
C ALA A 10 27.47 7.99 -39.31
N ALA A 11 27.75 8.67 -38.20
CA ALA A 11 27.54 8.11 -36.85
C ALA A 11 26.15 8.38 -36.24
N LEU A 12 25.32 9.22 -36.86
CA LEU A 12 24.02 9.65 -36.30
C LEU A 12 22.82 8.80 -36.74
N LEU A 13 22.98 7.89 -37.71
CA LEU A 13 21.89 7.05 -38.24
C LEU A 13 21.73 5.69 -37.53
N GLY A 14 22.71 5.26 -36.72
CA GLY A 14 22.67 3.98 -36.02
C GLY A 14 21.95 3.98 -34.66
N ILE A 15 21.71 5.16 -34.07
CA ILE A 15 21.18 5.28 -32.70
C ILE A 15 19.64 5.43 -32.66
N SER A 16 19.00 5.74 -33.79
CA SER A 16 17.55 5.95 -33.85
C SER A 16 16.70 4.67 -33.85
N LEU A 17 17.30 3.48 -34.03
CA LEU A 17 16.54 2.23 -34.16
C LEU A 17 16.25 1.52 -32.81
N CYS A 18 16.86 1.93 -31.70
CA CYS A 18 16.65 1.31 -30.39
C CYS A 18 15.53 1.97 -29.55
N LEU A 19 14.99 3.14 -29.95
CA LEU A 19 13.94 3.84 -29.19
C LEU A 19 12.51 3.37 -29.49
N GLY A 20 12.29 2.55 -30.54
CA GLY A 20 10.95 2.11 -30.96
C GLY A 20 10.36 0.94 -30.16
N ALA A 21 11.16 0.18 -29.42
CA ALA A 21 10.71 -1.04 -28.74
C ALA A 21 10.13 -0.83 -27.32
N LEU A 22 10.23 0.39 -26.77
CA LEU A 22 9.78 0.68 -25.39
C LEU A 22 8.30 1.11 -25.29
N GLY A 23 7.60 1.33 -26.42
CA GLY A 23 6.25 1.89 -26.44
C GLY A 23 5.10 0.88 -26.26
N ALA A 24 5.29 -0.39 -26.58
CA ALA A 24 4.19 -1.38 -26.63
C ALA A 24 3.95 -2.11 -25.29
N GLY A 25 4.88 -2.04 -24.33
CA GLY A 25 4.76 -2.75 -23.05
C GLY A 25 3.97 -2.00 -21.96
N GLY A 26 3.74 -0.70 -22.12
CA GLY A 26 3.23 0.17 -21.05
C GLY A 26 1.82 -0.18 -20.58
N CYS A 27 0.87 -0.35 -21.51
CA CYS A 27 -0.54 -0.57 -21.14
C CYS A 27 -0.78 -1.98 -20.58
N SER A 28 -0.12 -3.01 -21.13
CA SER A 28 -0.21 -4.39 -20.63
C SER A 28 0.38 -4.51 -19.22
N ALA A 29 1.55 -3.90 -18.98
CA ALA A 29 2.18 -3.89 -17.67
C ALA A 29 1.33 -3.16 -16.61
N MET A 30 0.73 -2.01 -16.97
CA MET A 30 -0.16 -1.27 -16.07
C MET A 30 -1.42 -2.07 -15.70
N ARG A 31 -2.04 -2.76 -16.66
CA ARG A 31 -3.20 -3.63 -16.39
C ARG A 31 -2.84 -4.83 -15.50
N ALA A 32 -1.71 -5.47 -15.77
CA ALA A 32 -1.20 -6.56 -14.94
C ALA A 32 -0.95 -6.08 -13.49
N ALA A 33 -0.36 -4.89 -13.31
CA ALA A 33 -0.15 -4.30 -11.99
C ALA A 33 -1.47 -3.94 -11.30
N ALA A 34 -2.43 -3.35 -12.01
CA ALA A 34 -3.74 -3.04 -11.45
C ALA A 34 -4.50 -4.29 -11.01
N ALA A 35 -4.48 -5.37 -11.81
CA ALA A 35 -5.12 -6.64 -11.46
C ALA A 35 -4.45 -7.29 -10.22
N ARG A 36 -3.12 -7.27 -10.14
CA ARG A 36 -2.39 -7.71 -8.93
C ARG A 36 -2.84 -6.94 -7.69
N ASN A 37 -2.81 -5.61 -7.77
CA ASN A 37 -3.15 -4.75 -6.64
C ASN A 37 -4.60 -4.93 -6.21
N GLN A 38 -5.52 -5.11 -7.16
CA GLN A 38 -6.93 -5.36 -6.86
C GLN A 38 -7.13 -6.65 -6.05
N VAL A 39 -6.46 -7.74 -6.43
CA VAL A 39 -6.52 -9.00 -5.66
C VAL A 39 -5.94 -8.82 -4.27
N VAL A 40 -4.76 -8.20 -4.15
CA VAL A 40 -4.15 -7.96 -2.82
C VAL A 40 -5.10 -7.12 -1.96
N TYR A 41 -5.64 -6.04 -2.49
CA TYR A 41 -6.63 -5.20 -1.82
C TYR A 41 -7.83 -6.02 -1.35
N ASP A 42 -8.55 -6.67 -2.27
CA ASP A 42 -9.80 -7.39 -1.98
C ASP A 42 -9.60 -8.48 -0.93
N ARG A 43 -8.49 -9.21 -1.02
CA ARG A 43 -8.16 -10.29 -0.07
C ARG A 43 -7.72 -9.76 1.29
N THR A 44 -6.97 -8.67 1.32
CA THR A 44 -6.51 -8.05 2.57
C THR A 44 -7.70 -7.51 3.37
N ILE A 45 -8.57 -6.73 2.73
CA ILE A 45 -9.64 -6.04 3.45
C ILE A 45 -10.71 -6.98 4.03
N GLN A 46 -10.82 -8.20 3.48
CA GLN A 46 -11.72 -9.27 3.89
C GLN A 46 -11.07 -10.28 4.85
N HIS A 47 -9.77 -10.16 5.14
CA HIS A 47 -9.07 -11.18 5.90
C HIS A 47 -9.53 -11.23 7.36
N VAL A 48 -9.76 -12.46 7.83
CA VAL A 48 -10.06 -12.79 9.23
C VAL A 48 -8.93 -13.67 9.73
N TYR A 49 -8.18 -13.17 10.71
CA TYR A 49 -7.10 -13.89 11.37
C TYR A 49 -7.68 -15.02 12.22
N ALA A 50 -7.08 -16.20 12.16
CA ALA A 50 -7.44 -17.36 12.97
C ALA A 50 -6.83 -17.29 14.40
N MET A 51 -6.96 -16.15 15.06
CA MET A 51 -6.49 -15.93 16.43
C MET A 51 -7.39 -14.94 17.18
N PRO A 52 -7.40 -14.95 18.52
CA PRO A 52 -8.07 -13.91 19.32
C PRO A 52 -7.49 -12.53 19.05
N CYS A 53 -8.33 -11.48 19.03
CA CYS A 53 -7.88 -10.12 18.75
C CYS A 53 -6.82 -9.58 19.72
N GLN A 54 -6.77 -10.08 20.95
CA GLN A 54 -5.75 -9.71 21.94
C GLN A 54 -4.34 -10.04 21.46
N ASN A 55 -4.18 -11.12 20.67
CA ASN A 55 -2.88 -11.57 20.18
C ASN A 55 -2.40 -10.74 18.98
N LEU A 56 -3.31 -10.05 18.29
CA LEU A 56 -3.01 -9.22 17.13
C LEU A 56 -2.43 -7.85 17.54
N TRP A 57 -2.77 -7.34 18.73
CA TRP A 57 -2.45 -5.97 19.14
C TRP A 57 -0.97 -5.61 19.23
N PRO A 58 -0.08 -6.47 19.75
CA PRO A 58 1.34 -6.15 19.79
C PRO A 58 1.92 -5.85 18.40
N ALA A 59 1.48 -6.56 17.37
CA ALA A 59 1.93 -6.33 15.99
C ALA A 59 1.42 -5.00 15.41
N VAL A 60 0.17 -4.63 15.71
CA VAL A 60 -0.38 -3.32 15.33
C VAL A 60 0.41 -2.19 15.99
N GLN A 61 0.68 -2.31 17.29
CA GLN A 61 1.46 -1.31 18.03
C GLN A 61 2.88 -1.18 17.47
N SER A 62 3.53 -2.31 17.16
CA SER A 62 4.84 -2.32 16.50
C SER A 62 4.79 -1.59 15.17
N LEU A 63 3.83 -1.90 14.30
CA LEU A 63 3.70 -1.24 13.00
C LEU A 63 3.45 0.27 13.13
N LEU A 64 2.57 0.69 14.04
CA LEU A 64 2.30 2.11 14.27
C LEU A 64 3.55 2.82 14.81
N PHE A 65 4.27 2.20 15.75
CA PHE A 65 5.51 2.73 16.31
C PHE A 65 6.62 2.86 15.26
N GLU A 66 6.83 1.83 14.43
CA GLU A 66 7.77 1.86 13.30
C GLU A 66 7.44 2.96 12.29
N ARG A 67 6.14 3.27 12.13
CA ARG A 67 5.67 4.39 11.30
C ARG A 67 5.73 5.75 12.04
N GLY A 68 6.29 5.81 13.24
CA GLY A 68 6.46 7.05 14.00
C GLY A 68 5.18 7.58 14.64
N PHE A 69 4.21 6.71 14.93
CA PHE A 69 3.00 7.07 15.66
C PHE A 69 3.06 6.59 17.11
N ALA A 70 2.71 7.47 18.03
CA ALA A 70 2.46 7.11 19.42
C ALA A 70 1.01 6.62 19.56
N ALA A 71 0.84 5.31 19.78
CA ALA A 71 -0.45 4.70 20.07
C ALA A 71 -0.79 4.88 21.55
N GLN A 72 -2.03 5.30 21.85
CA GLN A 72 -2.54 5.19 23.22
C GLN A 72 -2.84 3.71 23.52
N PRO A 73 -2.71 3.27 24.79
CA PRO A 73 -3.15 1.94 25.18
C PRO A 73 -4.61 1.76 24.78
N PRO A 74 -5.02 0.56 24.31
CA PRO A 74 -6.39 0.33 23.88
C PRO A 74 -7.36 0.62 25.01
N ILE A 75 -8.43 1.36 24.71
CA ILE A 75 -9.48 1.65 25.68
C ILE A 75 -10.15 0.31 26.04
N HIS A 76 -9.96 -0.14 27.29
CA HIS A 76 -10.43 -1.45 27.74
C HIS A 76 -11.97 -1.54 27.71
N GLY A 77 -12.50 -2.60 27.07
CA GLY A 77 -13.93 -2.85 26.91
C GLY A 77 -14.21 -3.89 25.82
N GLN A 78 -15.45 -3.94 25.31
CA GLN A 78 -15.83 -4.82 24.18
C GLN A 78 -15.30 -4.32 22.82
N LEU A 79 -14.94 -3.04 22.71
CA LEU A 79 -14.42 -2.44 21.49
C LEU A 79 -12.90 -2.36 21.59
N LEU A 80 -12.21 -3.19 20.82
CA LEU A 80 -10.75 -3.18 20.76
C LEU A 80 -10.32 -2.12 19.75
N VAL A 81 -10.10 -0.91 20.25
CA VAL A 81 -9.80 0.28 19.45
C VAL A 81 -8.51 0.94 19.93
N ILE A 82 -7.63 1.27 18.98
CA ILE A 82 -6.43 2.06 19.19
C ILE A 82 -6.56 3.35 18.39
N GLU A 83 -6.39 4.48 19.06
CA GLU A 83 -6.22 5.77 18.41
C GLU A 83 -4.81 6.29 18.67
N THR A 84 -4.16 6.83 17.63
CA THR A 84 -2.87 7.49 17.78
C THR A 84 -3.05 8.99 18.00
N GLN A 85 -2.05 9.62 18.60
CA GLN A 85 -1.97 11.08 18.54
C GLN A 85 -1.80 11.57 17.10
N TRP A 86 -2.18 12.83 16.85
CA TRP A 86 -1.87 13.50 15.59
C TRP A 86 -0.36 13.62 15.42
N ARG A 87 0.15 13.11 14.30
CA ARG A 87 1.52 13.31 13.84
C ARG A 87 1.55 14.41 12.79
N THR A 88 2.45 15.38 12.97
CA THR A 88 2.66 16.47 12.01
C THR A 88 3.71 16.06 10.97
N GLU A 89 3.45 16.35 9.71
CA GLU A 89 4.34 16.09 8.59
C GLU A 89 4.30 17.26 7.60
N LEU A 90 5.47 17.67 7.09
CA LEU A 90 5.55 18.65 6.00
C LEU A 90 5.50 17.91 4.66
N ARG A 91 4.52 18.26 3.81
CA ARG A 91 4.40 17.73 2.43
C ARG A 91 4.45 18.90 1.46
N GLY A 92 5.62 19.11 0.86
CA GLY A 92 5.92 20.34 0.12
C GLY A 92 5.90 21.55 1.04
N SER A 93 5.10 22.56 0.71
CA SER A 93 4.90 23.76 1.56
C SER A 93 3.76 23.63 2.57
N ALA A 94 3.00 22.53 2.54
CA ALA A 94 1.83 22.34 3.38
C ALA A 94 2.14 21.47 4.60
N THR A 95 1.63 21.87 5.77
CA THR A 95 1.63 21.05 6.98
C THR A 95 0.41 20.13 6.98
N TRP A 96 0.65 18.84 7.14
CA TRP A 96 -0.37 17.81 7.26
C TRP A 96 -0.31 17.16 8.63
N PHE A 97 -1.49 16.82 9.15
CA PHE A 97 -1.68 16.11 10.39
C PHE A 97 -2.29 14.76 10.05
N THR A 98 -1.64 13.69 10.50
CA THR A 98 -2.09 12.31 10.27
C THR A 98 -2.33 11.64 11.61
N ARG A 99 -3.41 10.88 11.75
CA ARG A 99 -3.58 9.93 12.87
C ARG A 99 -4.19 8.63 12.36
N TYR A 100 -3.98 7.54 13.10
CA TYR A 100 -4.64 6.28 12.85
C TYR A 100 -5.74 6.02 13.86
N PHE A 101 -6.78 5.36 13.36
CA PHE A 101 -7.86 4.79 14.14
C PHE A 101 -8.00 3.33 13.73
N VAL A 102 -7.52 2.44 14.59
CA VAL A 102 -7.47 1.01 14.33
C VAL A 102 -8.54 0.33 15.17
N GLN A 103 -9.35 -0.50 14.53
CA GLN A 103 -10.41 -1.26 15.19
C GLN A 103 -10.22 -2.73 14.89
N ALA A 104 -10.42 -3.59 15.88
CA ALA A 104 -10.64 -4.99 15.62
C ALA A 104 -11.95 -5.46 16.22
N PHE A 105 -12.57 -6.40 15.52
CA PHE A 105 -13.76 -7.10 15.94
C PHE A 105 -13.50 -8.61 15.91
N ALA A 106 -14.13 -9.32 16.82
CA ALA A 106 -13.98 -10.77 16.96
C ALA A 106 -15.26 -11.45 16.44
N PRO A 107 -15.29 -11.95 15.18
CA PRO A 107 -16.45 -12.70 14.68
C PRO A 107 -16.77 -13.92 15.56
N THR A 108 -15.72 -14.55 16.08
CA THR A 108 -15.77 -15.61 17.09
C THR A 108 -14.61 -15.40 18.10
N PRO A 109 -14.60 -16.04 19.28
CA PRO A 109 -13.52 -15.88 20.26
C PRO A 109 -12.12 -16.26 19.75
N SER A 110 -12.03 -17.08 18.70
CA SER A 110 -10.78 -17.54 18.08
C SER A 110 -10.50 -16.87 16.73
N GLN A 111 -11.26 -15.84 16.37
CA GLN A 111 -11.08 -15.11 15.12
C GLN A 111 -11.01 -13.61 15.37
N CYS A 112 -10.25 -12.92 14.53
CA CYS A 112 -10.15 -11.48 14.59
C CYS A 112 -10.15 -10.88 13.20
N GLN A 113 -10.88 -9.79 12.99
CA GLN A 113 -10.77 -8.97 11.80
C GLN A 113 -10.37 -7.55 12.20
N LEU A 114 -9.40 -7.01 11.47
CA LEU A 114 -8.80 -5.71 11.73
C LEU A 114 -9.18 -4.73 10.62
N VAL A 115 -9.44 -3.49 11.00
CA VAL A 115 -9.58 -2.35 10.08
C VAL A 115 -8.67 -1.23 10.56
N MET A 116 -7.79 -0.75 9.68
CA MET A 116 -6.92 0.39 9.92
C MET A 116 -7.42 1.59 9.12
N ASN A 117 -7.95 2.60 9.80
CA ASN A 117 -8.31 3.87 9.18
C ASN A 117 -7.23 4.91 9.44
N LYS A 118 -6.93 5.70 8.42
CA LYS A 118 -6.02 6.84 8.45
C LYS A 118 -6.82 8.11 8.23
N ASN A 119 -6.65 9.06 9.14
CA ASN A 119 -7.23 10.39 9.05
C ASN A 119 -6.14 11.40 8.71
N GLU A 120 -6.38 12.22 7.69
CA GLU A 120 -5.43 13.25 7.25
C GLU A 120 -6.12 14.61 7.15
N THR A 121 -5.47 15.68 7.60
CA THR A 121 -6.01 17.05 7.50
C THR A 121 -4.89 18.07 7.52
N GLN A 122 -5.11 19.27 6.98
CA GLN A 122 -4.21 20.42 7.14
C GLN A 122 -4.60 21.28 8.36
N THR A 123 -5.81 21.12 8.90
CA THR A 123 -6.37 21.95 9.97
C THR A 123 -7.10 21.10 11.02
N PRO A 124 -6.38 20.44 11.94
CA PRO A 124 -6.92 19.44 12.85
C PRO A 124 -7.95 19.99 13.86
N ALA A 125 -8.00 21.32 14.06
CA ALA A 125 -8.91 21.98 14.99
C ALA A 125 -10.25 22.43 14.38
N VAL A 126 -10.35 22.52 13.03
CA VAL A 126 -11.47 23.24 12.38
C VAL A 126 -12.06 22.47 11.18
N GLY A 127 -11.32 21.52 10.59
CA GLY A 127 -11.76 20.75 9.42
C GLY A 127 -12.22 19.33 9.71
N THR A 128 -13.11 18.80 8.86
CA THR A 128 -13.36 17.35 8.79
C THR A 128 -12.16 16.68 8.12
N PRO A 129 -11.46 15.74 8.78
CA PRO A 129 -10.32 15.08 8.16
C PRO A 129 -10.74 14.17 7.01
N TYR A 130 -9.84 13.97 6.06
CA TYR A 130 -9.97 12.93 5.04
C TYR A 130 -9.81 11.58 5.72
N HIS A 131 -10.83 10.74 5.60
CA HIS A 131 -10.86 9.41 6.17
C HIS A 131 -10.63 8.37 5.07
N THR A 132 -9.60 7.56 5.21
CA THR A 132 -9.28 6.48 4.26
C THR A 132 -8.92 5.20 5.01
N ARG A 133 -9.33 4.05 4.50
CA ARG A 133 -8.83 2.77 4.99
C ARG A 133 -7.42 2.55 4.43
N ASP A 134 -6.44 2.37 5.32
CA ASP A 134 -5.06 2.08 4.95
C ASP A 134 -4.86 0.57 4.80
N TRP A 135 -5.34 0.04 3.69
CA TRP A 135 -5.21 -1.38 3.37
C TRP A 135 -3.75 -1.81 3.16
N ASP A 136 -2.85 -0.89 2.79
CA ASP A 136 -1.42 -1.18 2.69
C ASP A 136 -0.83 -1.51 4.08
N ALA A 137 -1.26 -0.81 5.13
CA ALA A 137 -0.92 -1.16 6.51
C ALA A 137 -1.47 -2.52 6.92
N GLU A 138 -2.73 -2.80 6.57
CA GLU A 138 -3.37 -4.09 6.86
C GLU A 138 -2.65 -5.24 6.14
N TRP A 139 -2.19 -5.01 4.91
CA TRP A 139 -1.42 -6.00 4.15
C TRP A 139 -0.07 -6.29 4.83
N VAL A 140 0.63 -5.26 5.31
CA VAL A 140 1.87 -5.44 6.08
C VAL A 140 1.62 -6.26 7.35
N LEU A 141 0.51 -6.06 8.04
CA LEU A 141 0.16 -6.87 9.21
C LEU A 141 -0.18 -8.31 8.84
N LEU A 142 -0.92 -8.53 7.76
CA LEU A 142 -1.22 -9.86 7.23
C LEU A 142 0.07 -10.61 6.93
N GLN A 143 1.03 -9.95 6.25
CA GLN A 143 2.35 -10.51 5.98
C GLN A 143 3.14 -10.88 7.25
N ARG A 144 2.94 -10.20 8.38
CA ARG A 144 3.65 -10.50 9.65
C ARG A 144 2.97 -11.57 10.49
N LEU A 145 1.64 -11.63 10.43
CA LEU A 145 0.81 -12.43 11.33
C LEU A 145 0.31 -13.73 10.70
N ASP A 146 0.15 -13.76 9.38
CA ASP A 146 -0.32 -14.91 8.60
C ASP A 146 0.45 -15.01 7.28
N HIS A 147 1.72 -15.38 7.39
CA HIS A 147 2.63 -15.54 6.25
C HIS A 147 2.08 -16.48 5.18
N ALA A 148 1.49 -17.61 5.58
CA ALA A 148 0.94 -18.60 4.66
C ALA A 148 -0.20 -17.99 3.82
N ARG A 149 -1.12 -17.26 4.45
CA ARG A 149 -2.19 -16.58 3.71
C ARG A 149 -1.64 -15.46 2.83
N ALA A 150 -0.63 -14.71 3.29
CA ALA A 150 0.00 -13.67 2.48
C ALA A 150 0.62 -14.24 1.19
N GLU A 151 1.36 -15.34 1.29
CA GLU A 151 1.96 -16.02 0.13
C GLU A 151 0.91 -16.52 -0.85
N GLN A 152 -0.20 -17.06 -0.33
CA GLN A 152 -1.33 -17.47 -1.16
C GLN A 152 -1.94 -16.28 -1.91
N ILE A 153 -2.20 -15.15 -1.23
CA ILE A 153 -2.73 -13.94 -1.85
C ILE A 153 -1.76 -13.39 -2.91
N ALA A 154 -0.46 -13.38 -2.65
CA ALA A 154 0.55 -12.95 -3.60
C ALA A 154 0.57 -13.84 -4.86
N THR A 155 0.40 -15.15 -4.68
CA THR A 155 0.30 -16.10 -5.81
C THR A 155 -0.99 -15.86 -6.61
N GLU A 156 -2.14 -15.72 -5.94
CA GLU A 156 -3.42 -15.37 -6.58
C GLU A 156 -3.30 -14.06 -7.39
N ALA A 157 -2.66 -13.05 -6.80
CA ALA A 157 -2.44 -11.75 -7.44
C ALA A 157 -1.57 -11.90 -8.69
N ASN A 158 -0.45 -12.63 -8.62
CA ASN A 158 0.43 -12.84 -9.76
C ASN A 158 -0.30 -13.52 -10.93
N VAL A 159 -1.07 -14.57 -10.65
CA VAL A 159 -1.89 -15.26 -11.66
C VAL A 159 -2.89 -14.28 -12.31
N ALA A 160 -3.55 -13.44 -11.52
CA ALA A 160 -4.47 -12.43 -12.04
C ALA A 160 -3.75 -11.37 -12.91
N GLY A 161 -2.58 -10.93 -12.50
CA GLY A 161 -1.74 -10.00 -13.25
C GLY A 161 -1.29 -10.57 -14.60
N ASP A 162 -0.81 -11.81 -14.61
CA ASP A 162 -0.35 -12.48 -15.83
C ASP A 162 -1.48 -12.65 -16.83
N LYS A 163 -2.67 -13.04 -16.35
CA LYS A 163 -3.88 -13.12 -17.17
C LYS A 163 -4.25 -11.76 -17.77
N ALA A 164 -4.36 -10.72 -16.95
CA ALA A 164 -4.75 -9.38 -17.42
C ALA A 164 -3.72 -8.76 -18.39
N GLY A 165 -2.43 -9.05 -18.20
CA GLY A 165 -1.36 -8.60 -19.10
C GLY A 165 -1.39 -9.31 -20.46
N ALA A 166 -1.81 -10.58 -20.49
CA ALA A 166 -1.87 -11.39 -21.70
C ALA A 166 -3.05 -11.04 -22.64
N GLU A 167 -4.18 -10.56 -22.11
CA GLU A 167 -5.40 -10.24 -22.87
C GLU A 167 -5.26 -9.08 -23.89
N ASN A 168 -4.08 -8.48 -24.04
CA ASN A 168 -3.83 -7.35 -24.95
C ASN A 168 -2.51 -7.48 -25.74
N LYS A 169 -1.95 -8.69 -25.80
CA LYS A 169 -0.89 -9.03 -26.75
C LYS A 169 -1.51 -9.48 -28.07
#